data_AF-A0A9W4TW69-F1
#
_entry.id   AF-A0A9W4TW69-F1
#
_cell.length_a   1.000
_cell.length_b   1.000
_cell.length_c   1.000
_cell.angle_alpha   90.00
_cell.angle_beta   90.00
_cell.angle_gamma   90.00
#
_symmetry.space_group_name_H-M   'P 1'
#
loop_
_entity.id
_entity.type
_entity.pdbx_description
1 polymer ?
#
loop_
_entity_poly.entity_id
_entity_poly.type
_entity_poly.pdbx_seq_one_letter_code
_entity_poly.pdbx_strand_id
1 'polypeptide(L)'
;MYEISSIDGLKRINFAKVPLRKEYFKTKLNEWIDENQNNPLRKTPIKLKITKKTTTPSPVKRKLLDLKNDTSKFKFKEKSETSRLSLLERIKLKEQLKKEEEPKDDYEALLLDKIPMIYDTIYHLQDQNKPISINKLIQIIQDSSNLPIHESEINDVMKLLQSKCSKFKIVETNSLRVLKVTNLNRDQDLKLLKS
;
A
#
# COMPACT_ATOMS: atom_id res chain seq x y z
N MET A 1 -3.91 -39.79 10.45
CA MET A 1 -3.01 -39.08 9.52
C MET A 1 -3.71 -38.96 8.18
N TYR A 2 -3.70 -37.79 7.54
CA TYR A 2 -4.32 -37.58 6.22
C TYR A 2 -3.22 -37.55 5.16
N GLU A 3 -3.32 -38.39 4.15
CA GLU A 3 -2.54 -38.24 2.92
C GLU A 3 -3.29 -37.31 1.95
N ILE A 4 -2.58 -36.28 1.50
CA ILE A 4 -3.01 -35.35 0.46
C ILE A 4 -2.21 -35.75 -0.78
N SER A 5 -2.81 -36.53 -1.68
CA SER A 5 -2.22 -36.74 -3.01
C SER A 5 -2.55 -35.53 -3.88
N SER A 6 -1.52 -34.76 -4.22
CA SER A 6 -1.61 -33.62 -5.13
C SER A 6 -1.26 -34.08 -6.54
N ILE A 7 -2.25 -34.13 -7.43
CA ILE A 7 -2.03 -34.19 -8.87
C ILE A 7 -2.80 -33.00 -9.45
N ASP A 8 -2.06 -32.09 -10.06
CA ASP A 8 -2.51 -30.94 -10.86
C ASP A 8 -3.31 -29.83 -10.17
N GLY A 9 -2.91 -29.42 -8.96
CA GLY A 9 -3.26 -28.10 -8.41
C GLY A 9 -4.74 -27.86 -8.06
N LEU A 10 -5.62 -28.82 -8.32
CA LEU A 10 -7.04 -28.78 -7.99
C LEU A 10 -7.30 -29.69 -6.78
N LYS A 11 -7.62 -29.07 -5.63
CA LYS A 11 -8.12 -29.79 -4.45
C LYS A 11 -9.49 -30.41 -4.76
N ARG A 12 -9.50 -31.60 -5.35
CA ARG A 12 -10.74 -32.39 -5.50
C ARG A 12 -11.14 -32.92 -4.13
N ILE A 13 -12.36 -32.59 -3.71
CA ILE A 13 -12.98 -33.17 -2.52
C ILE A 13 -13.13 -34.68 -2.79
N ASN A 14 -12.48 -35.50 -1.99
CA ASN A 14 -12.54 -36.95 -2.16
C ASN A 14 -13.92 -37.45 -1.66
N PHE A 15 -14.87 -37.61 -2.59
CA PHE A 15 -16.26 -37.96 -2.30
C PHE A 15 -16.44 -39.33 -1.63
N ALA A 16 -15.42 -40.19 -1.65
CA ALA A 16 -15.41 -41.48 -0.95
C ALA A 16 -15.55 -41.35 0.58
N LYS A 17 -15.21 -40.18 1.16
CA LYS A 17 -15.31 -39.93 2.62
C LYS A 17 -16.64 -39.31 3.06
N VAL A 18 -17.48 -38.89 2.11
CA VAL A 18 -18.79 -38.27 2.40
C VAL A 18 -19.78 -39.28 3.02
N PRO A 19 -19.88 -40.55 2.54
CA PRO A 19 -20.71 -41.57 3.17
C PRO A 19 -20.24 -41.86 4.61
N LEU A 20 -18.92 -41.98 4.82
CA LEU A 20 -18.33 -42.22 6.15
C LEU A 20 -18.62 -41.08 7.13
N ARG A 21 -18.60 -39.83 6.67
CA ARG A 21 -18.95 -38.67 7.51
C ARG A 21 -20.42 -38.65 7.90
N LYS A 22 -21.31 -39.08 7.00
CA LYS A 22 -22.75 -39.21 7.27
C LYS A 22 -23.02 -40.28 8.33
N GLU A 23 -22.37 -41.44 8.22
CA GLU A 23 -22.53 -42.53 9.19
C GLU A 23 -21.88 -42.18 10.54
N TYR A 24 -20.72 -41.51 10.54
CA TYR A 24 -20.11 -40.99 11.78
C TYR A 24 -20.98 -39.94 12.46
N PHE A 25 -21.64 -39.06 11.69
CA PHE A 25 -22.57 -38.09 12.26
C PHE A 25 -23.81 -38.77 12.84
N LYS A 26 -24.40 -39.75 12.14
CA LYS A 26 -25.56 -40.51 12.66
C LYS A 26 -25.24 -41.25 13.95
N THR A 27 -24.10 -41.91 14.02
CA THR A 27 -23.66 -42.63 15.23
C THR A 27 -23.49 -41.68 16.40
N LYS A 28 -22.77 -40.55 16.21
CA LYS A 28 -22.62 -39.52 17.25
C LYS A 28 -23.95 -38.86 17.66
N LEU A 29 -24.87 -38.69 16.71
CA LEU A 29 -26.19 -38.15 16.99
C LEU A 29 -27.02 -39.11 17.84
N ASN A 30 -26.97 -40.41 17.53
CA ASN A 30 -27.68 -41.44 18.30
C ASN A 30 -27.08 -41.60 19.70
N GLU A 31 -25.75 -41.63 19.83
CA GLU A 31 -25.07 -41.60 21.13
C GLU A 31 -25.53 -40.41 21.99
N TRP A 32 -25.56 -39.21 21.41
CA TRP A 32 -26.05 -38.03 22.11
C TRP A 32 -27.54 -38.14 22.49
N ILE A 33 -28.38 -38.72 21.62
CA ILE A 33 -29.79 -38.95 21.93
C ILE A 33 -29.91 -39.89 23.13
N ASP A 34 -29.20 -41.02 23.12
CA ASP A 34 -29.24 -42.06 24.16
C ASP A 34 -28.75 -41.52 25.51
N GLU A 35 -27.65 -40.76 25.51
CA GLU A 35 -27.13 -40.09 26.71
C GLU A 35 -28.11 -39.07 27.30
N ASN A 36 -29.00 -38.50 26.47
CA ASN A 36 -29.91 -37.42 26.85
C ASN A 36 -31.39 -37.83 26.82
N GLN A 37 -31.72 -39.14 26.75
CA GLN A 37 -33.10 -39.63 26.71
C GLN A 37 -33.87 -39.29 28.00
N ASN A 38 -33.19 -39.27 29.15
CA ASN A 38 -33.80 -39.04 30.46
C ASN A 38 -33.73 -37.57 30.93
N ASN A 39 -33.34 -36.63 30.07
CA ASN A 39 -33.26 -35.23 30.44
C ASN A 39 -34.66 -34.56 30.39
N PRO A 40 -35.23 -34.09 31.52
CA PRO A 40 -36.61 -33.60 31.61
C PRO A 40 -36.91 -32.33 30.79
N LEU A 41 -35.92 -31.72 30.15
CA LEU A 41 -36.04 -30.47 29.39
C LEU A 41 -36.64 -30.62 27.97
N ARG A 42 -37.01 -31.83 27.51
CA ARG A 42 -37.50 -32.07 26.13
C ARG A 42 -38.98 -31.74 25.86
N LYS A 43 -39.78 -31.32 26.86
CA LYS A 43 -41.22 -31.06 26.67
C LYS A 43 -41.58 -29.63 26.25
N THR A 44 -40.67 -28.88 25.63
CA THR A 44 -41.04 -27.58 25.05
C THR A 44 -40.63 -27.51 23.59
N PRO A 45 -41.50 -26.98 22.70
CA PRO A 45 -41.11 -26.73 21.32
C PRO A 45 -40.10 -25.59 21.33
N ILE A 46 -38.81 -25.93 21.28
CA ILE A 46 -37.73 -24.97 21.14
C ILE A 46 -37.93 -24.31 19.76
N LYS A 47 -38.51 -23.10 19.75
CA LYS A 47 -38.42 -22.20 18.59
C LYS A 47 -36.94 -21.87 18.42
N LEU A 48 -36.23 -22.66 17.63
CA LEU A 48 -34.88 -22.36 17.20
C LEU A 48 -34.93 -21.07 16.39
N LYS A 49 -34.72 -19.93 17.05
CA LYS A 49 -34.32 -18.71 16.34
C LYS A 49 -32.98 -19.04 15.70
N ILE A 50 -33.00 -19.29 14.40
CA ILE A 50 -31.80 -19.39 13.58
C ILE A 50 -31.16 -18.00 13.59
N THR A 51 -30.38 -17.68 14.62
CA THR A 51 -29.43 -16.59 14.55
C THR A 51 -28.34 -17.08 13.63
N LYS A 52 -28.39 -16.68 12.36
CA LYS A 52 -27.29 -16.84 11.43
C LYS A 52 -26.06 -16.22 12.11
N LYS A 53 -25.15 -17.04 12.63
CA LYS A 53 -23.83 -16.58 13.07
C LYS A 53 -23.13 -16.14 11.80
N THR A 54 -23.22 -14.86 11.47
CA THR A 54 -22.39 -14.22 10.46
C THR A 54 -20.98 -14.17 11.01
N THR A 55 -20.20 -15.24 10.82
CA THR A 55 -18.75 -15.17 10.85
C THR A 55 -18.31 -14.45 9.58
N THR A 56 -18.63 -13.16 9.49
CA THR A 56 -17.92 -12.24 8.61
C THR A 56 -16.74 -11.72 9.42
N PRO A 57 -15.49 -11.77 8.90
CA PRO A 57 -14.39 -11.10 9.57
C PRO A 57 -14.76 -9.63 9.65
N SER A 58 -14.81 -9.08 10.88
CA SER A 58 -14.94 -7.65 11.08
C SER A 58 -13.85 -6.96 10.25
N PRO A 59 -14.18 -6.04 9.33
CA PRO A 59 -13.14 -5.32 8.62
C PRO A 59 -12.35 -4.56 9.66
N VAL A 60 -11.07 -4.92 9.79
CA VAL A 60 -10.10 -4.13 10.55
C VAL A 60 -10.14 -2.73 9.92
N LYS A 61 -10.83 -1.81 10.59
CA LYS A 61 -10.88 -0.40 10.20
C LYS A 61 -9.47 0.15 10.40
N ARG A 62 -8.59 -0.09 9.42
CA ARG A 62 -7.40 0.73 9.26
C ARG A 62 -7.94 2.14 9.10
N LYS A 63 -7.63 3.00 10.06
CA LYS A 63 -7.92 4.43 9.93
C LYS A 63 -7.08 4.92 8.77
N LEU A 64 -7.62 4.88 7.56
CA LEU A 64 -7.10 5.67 6.46
C LEU A 64 -7.11 7.11 6.98
N LEU A 65 -6.00 7.83 6.82
CA LEU A 65 -6.02 9.28 7.00
C LEU A 65 -7.00 9.83 5.97
N ASP A 66 -8.25 10.01 6.41
CA ASP A 66 -9.28 10.58 5.59
C ASP A 66 -8.99 12.08 5.55
N LEU A 67 -8.37 12.54 4.46
CA LEU A 67 -8.07 13.95 4.21
C LEU A 67 -9.34 14.79 3.93
N LYS A 68 -10.52 14.24 4.24
CA LYS A 68 -11.78 14.97 4.16
C LYS A 68 -11.76 16.17 5.07
N ASN A 69 -12.30 17.26 4.54
CA ASN A 69 -12.50 18.47 5.30
C ASN A 69 -13.61 18.20 6.33
N ASP A 70 -13.24 18.12 7.61
CA ASP A 70 -14.21 17.86 8.68
C ASP A 70 -15.26 18.99 8.75
N THR A 71 -16.53 18.59 8.83
CA THR A 71 -17.69 19.47 9.06
C THR A 71 -17.53 20.38 10.27
N SER A 72 -16.69 20.02 11.25
CA SER A 72 -16.35 20.85 12.40
C SER A 72 -15.67 22.18 12.04
N LYS A 73 -15.10 22.31 10.83
CA LYS A 73 -14.55 23.56 10.29
C LYS A 73 -15.61 24.58 9.87
N PHE A 74 -16.85 24.14 9.61
CA PHE A 74 -17.95 25.00 9.17
C PHE A 74 -18.84 25.47 10.32
N LYS A 75 -18.62 24.99 11.54
CA LYS A 75 -19.31 25.49 12.73
C LYS A 75 -18.57 26.73 13.24
N PHE A 76 -19.28 27.84 13.39
CA PHE A 76 -18.75 29.03 14.03
C PHE A 76 -18.35 28.68 15.48
N LYS A 77 -17.04 28.67 15.74
CA LYS A 77 -16.49 28.54 17.08
C LYS A 77 -16.04 29.92 17.51
N GLU A 78 -16.83 30.57 18.34
CA GLU A 78 -16.41 31.79 19.02
C GLU A 78 -15.15 31.48 19.83
N LYS A 79 -14.02 32.06 19.42
CA LYS A 79 -12.77 31.89 20.14
C LYS A 79 -12.83 32.80 21.36
N SER A 80 -13.17 32.26 22.52
CA SER A 80 -12.96 32.97 23.78
C SER A 80 -11.51 33.44 23.81
N GLU A 81 -11.27 34.75 23.88
CA GLU A 81 -9.94 35.35 23.81
C GLU A 81 -9.09 34.94 25.03
N THR A 82 -8.49 33.76 24.99
CA THR A 82 -7.47 33.33 25.96
C THR A 82 -6.06 33.68 25.48
N SER A 83 -5.93 34.25 24.28
CA SER A 83 -4.67 34.77 23.75
C SER A 83 -4.33 36.09 24.42
N ARG A 84 -3.32 36.08 25.30
CA ARG A 84 -2.76 37.27 25.97
C ARG A 84 -2.18 38.33 25.02
N LEU A 85 -2.00 37.99 23.74
CA LEU A 85 -1.39 38.85 22.73
C LEU A 85 -2.44 39.61 21.91
N SER A 86 -2.14 40.89 21.67
CA SER A 86 -2.90 41.76 20.77
C SER A 86 -2.91 41.22 19.34
N LEU A 87 -3.92 41.61 18.56
CA LEU A 87 -4.02 41.27 17.14
C LEU A 87 -2.77 41.72 16.37
N LEU A 88 -2.26 42.92 16.65
CA LEU A 88 -1.07 43.46 16.01
C LEU A 88 0.19 42.65 16.34
N GLU A 89 0.33 42.20 17.58
CA GLU A 89 1.45 41.36 18.00
C GLU A 89 1.40 39.99 17.31
N ARG A 90 0.19 39.41 17.17
CA ARG A 90 -0.02 38.16 16.43
C ARG A 90 0.31 38.32 14.94
N ILE A 91 -0.06 39.44 14.32
CA ILE A 91 0.29 39.72 12.92
C ILE A 91 1.82 39.83 12.78
N LYS A 92 2.48 40.59 13.66
CA LYS A 92 3.94 40.74 13.66
C LYS A 92 4.67 39.40 13.83
N LEU A 93 4.22 38.57 14.77
CA LEU A 93 4.79 37.23 14.98
C LEU A 93 4.56 36.33 13.75
N LYS A 94 3.38 36.39 13.11
CA LYS A 94 3.10 35.60 11.91
C LYS A 94 4.00 36.00 10.74
N GLU A 95 4.31 37.29 10.58
CA GLU A 95 5.25 37.75 9.55
C GLU A 95 6.69 37.34 9.84
N GLN A 96 7.07 37.26 11.12
CA GLN A 96 8.39 36.74 11.53
C GLN A 96 8.47 35.23 11.27
N LEU A 97 7.47 34.46 11.70
CA LEU A 97 7.42 33.01 11.49
C LEU A 97 7.33 32.65 10.00
N LYS A 98 6.61 33.40 9.18
CA LYS A 98 6.53 33.13 7.73
C LYS A 98 7.89 33.25 7.02
N LYS A 99 8.85 34.00 7.58
CA LYS A 99 10.23 34.04 7.05
C LYS A 99 11.06 32.82 7.46
N GLU A 100 10.69 32.13 8.53
CA GLU A 100 11.40 30.95 9.06
C GLU A 100 10.74 29.64 8.63
N GLU A 101 9.41 29.61 8.56
CA GLU A 101 8.53 28.50 8.18
C GLU A 101 8.02 28.65 6.74
N GLU A 102 8.90 29.00 5.78
CA GLU A 102 8.62 28.53 4.43
C GLU A 102 8.55 27.00 4.55
N PRO A 103 7.44 26.35 4.13
CA PRO A 103 7.42 24.91 4.04
C PRO A 103 8.47 24.58 2.98
N LYS A 104 9.69 24.29 3.44
CA LYS A 104 10.55 23.34 2.77
C LYS A 104 9.80 22.03 2.89
N ASP A 105 8.74 21.89 2.09
CA ASP A 105 8.34 20.58 1.60
C ASP A 105 9.66 19.96 1.17
N ASP A 106 10.08 18.90 1.85
CA ASP A 106 11.34 18.24 1.58
C ASP A 106 11.25 17.69 0.15
N TYR A 107 11.50 18.55 -0.84
CA TYR A 107 11.42 18.23 -2.25
C TYR A 107 12.38 17.08 -2.52
N GLU A 108 13.51 17.06 -1.83
CA GLU A 108 14.44 15.93 -1.80
C GLU A 108 13.80 14.64 -1.29
N ALA A 109 12.98 14.67 -0.23
CA ALA A 109 12.25 13.49 0.24
C ALA A 109 11.20 13.03 -0.79
N LEU A 110 10.50 13.96 -1.43
CA LEU A 110 9.57 13.64 -2.52
C LEU A 110 10.28 13.02 -3.73
N LEU A 111 11.49 13.48 -4.05
CA LEU A 111 12.31 12.88 -5.11
C LEU A 111 12.81 11.49 -4.71
N LEU A 112 13.26 11.32 -3.46
CA LEU A 112 13.72 10.03 -2.92
C LEU A 112 12.62 8.96 -3.00
N ASP A 113 11.37 9.32 -2.72
CA ASP A 113 10.21 8.41 -2.84
C ASP A 113 9.96 7.95 -4.29
N LYS A 114 10.32 8.78 -5.27
CA LYS A 114 10.15 8.49 -6.71
C LYS A 114 11.31 7.68 -7.31
N ILE A 115 12.47 7.64 -6.64
CA ILE A 115 13.66 6.91 -7.13
C ILE A 115 13.37 5.42 -7.42
N PRO A 116 12.73 4.63 -6.54
CA PRO A 116 12.59 3.20 -6.77
C PRO A 116 11.77 2.89 -8.03
N MET A 117 10.71 3.65 -8.26
CA MET A 117 9.88 3.52 -9.45
C MET A 117 10.69 3.79 -10.72
N ILE A 118 11.40 4.91 -10.75
CA ILE A 118 12.19 5.34 -11.92
C ILE A 118 13.34 4.35 -12.17
N TYR A 119 14.04 3.93 -11.12
CA TYR A 119 15.10 2.94 -11.22
C TYR A 119 14.58 1.61 -11.76
N ASP A 120 13.44 1.12 -11.25
CA ASP A 120 12.84 -0.12 -11.73
C ASP A 120 12.47 -0.02 -13.21
N THR A 121 11.92 1.10 -13.66
CA THR A 121 11.63 1.32 -15.09
C THR A 121 12.91 1.26 -15.93
N ILE A 122 13.99 1.91 -15.50
CA ILE A 122 15.28 1.84 -16.20
C ILE A 122 15.82 0.41 -16.22
N TYR A 123 15.74 -0.30 -15.09
CA TYR A 123 16.20 -1.67 -14.95
C TYR A 123 15.49 -2.62 -15.92
N HIS A 124 14.17 -2.48 -16.09
CA HIS A 124 13.40 -3.30 -17.04
C HIS A 124 13.67 -2.92 -18.51
N LEU A 125 13.96 -1.64 -18.78
CA LEU A 125 14.27 -1.17 -20.15
C LEU A 125 15.71 -1.47 -20.58
N GLN A 126 16.57 -1.88 -19.64
CA GLN A 126 17.95 -2.23 -19.88
C GLN A 126 18.07 -3.59 -20.60
N ASP A 127 17.62 -3.65 -21.85
CA ASP A 127 17.87 -4.81 -22.69
C ASP A 127 19.23 -4.60 -23.39
N GLN A 128 20.24 -5.38 -23.00
CA GLN A 128 21.54 -5.48 -23.69
C GLN A 128 22.42 -4.19 -23.67
N ASN A 129 22.50 -3.45 -22.55
CA ASN A 129 23.39 -2.27 -22.39
C ASN A 129 23.21 -1.17 -23.46
N LYS A 130 22.04 -1.12 -24.09
CA LYS A 130 21.76 -0.11 -25.12
C LYS A 130 21.50 1.26 -24.47
N PRO A 131 22.03 2.33 -25.05
CA PRO A 131 21.68 3.68 -24.63
C PRO A 131 20.17 3.93 -24.81
N ILE A 132 19.54 4.55 -23.81
CA ILE A 132 18.11 4.89 -23.83
C ILE A 132 17.99 6.41 -23.98
N SER A 133 17.15 6.90 -24.91
CA SER A 133 16.90 8.34 -25.01
C SER A 133 16.08 8.83 -23.83
N ILE A 134 16.46 9.98 -23.26
CA ILE A 134 15.81 10.55 -22.07
C ILE A 134 14.35 10.90 -22.35
N ASN A 135 14.03 11.45 -23.52
CA ASN A 135 12.65 11.78 -23.89
C ASN A 135 11.75 10.53 -23.93
N LYS A 136 12.26 9.41 -24.45
CA LYS A 136 11.53 8.14 -24.48
C LYS A 136 11.37 7.58 -23.07
N LEU A 137 12.39 7.70 -22.24
CA LEU A 137 12.35 7.27 -20.84
C LEU A 137 11.33 8.08 -20.03
N ILE A 138 11.27 9.40 -20.22
CA ILE A 138 10.27 10.28 -19.59
C ILE A 138 8.86 9.83 -19.96
N GLN A 139 8.59 9.61 -21.25
CA GLN A 139 7.29 9.13 -21.72
C GLN A 139 6.91 7.79 -21.07
N ILE A 140 7.82 6.82 -21.08
CA ILE A 140 7.55 5.51 -20.48
C ILE A 140 7.27 5.64 -18.97
N ILE A 141 8.03 6.47 -18.26
CA ILE A 141 7.82 6.70 -16.82
C ILE A 141 6.43 7.30 -16.59
N GLN A 142 6.06 8.34 -17.35
CA GLN A 142 4.75 8.98 -17.25
C GLN A 142 3.60 8.03 -17.58
N ASP A 143 3.76 7.19 -18.59
CA ASP A 143 2.76 6.20 -18.99
C ASP A 143 2.64 5.05 -17.98
N SER A 144 3.73 4.73 -17.28
CA SER A 144 3.79 3.65 -16.28
C SER A 144 3.40 4.08 -14.86
N SER A 145 3.32 5.39 -14.57
CA SER A 145 3.08 5.88 -13.23
C SER A 145 1.58 6.03 -12.92
N ASN A 146 1.16 5.54 -11.76
CA ASN A 146 -0.22 5.68 -11.30
C ASN A 146 -0.57 7.13 -10.87
N LEU A 147 0.46 7.93 -10.57
CA LEU A 147 0.33 9.34 -10.20
C LEU A 147 0.93 10.20 -11.32
N PRO A 148 0.39 11.40 -11.57
CA PRO A 148 0.97 12.32 -12.54
C PRO A 148 2.35 12.77 -12.07
N ILE A 149 3.38 12.53 -12.88
CA ILE A 149 4.76 12.95 -12.62
C ILE A 149 5.18 13.95 -13.70
N HIS A 150 5.71 15.10 -13.27
CA HIS A 150 6.16 16.13 -14.20
C HIS A 150 7.55 15.79 -14.77
N GLU A 151 7.82 16.19 -16.01
CA GLU A 151 9.10 15.93 -16.69
C GLU A 151 10.31 16.48 -15.90
N SER A 152 10.16 17.66 -15.27
CA SER A 152 11.23 18.26 -14.47
C SER A 152 11.63 17.37 -13.29
N GLU A 153 10.67 16.73 -12.63
CA GLU A 153 10.92 15.85 -11.49
C GLU A 153 11.68 14.60 -11.94
N ILE A 154 11.31 14.02 -13.10
CA ILE A 154 12.02 12.87 -13.66
C ILE A 154 13.47 13.25 -13.96
N ASN A 155 13.70 14.42 -14.58
CA ASN A 155 15.05 14.90 -14.85
C ASN A 155 15.85 15.12 -13.57
N ASP A 156 15.23 15.65 -12.51
CA ASP A 156 15.89 15.86 -11.22
C ASP A 156 16.22 14.53 -10.54
N VAL A 157 15.33 13.53 -10.60
CA VAL A 157 15.64 12.17 -10.13
C VAL A 157 16.78 11.54 -10.94
N MET A 158 16.84 11.75 -12.26
CA MET A 158 17.95 11.23 -13.07
C MET A 158 19.29 11.87 -12.71
N LYS A 159 19.31 13.17 -12.43
CA LYS A 159 20.51 13.86 -11.92
C LYS A 159 20.92 13.32 -10.55
N LEU A 160 19.94 13.06 -9.68
CA LEU A 160 20.17 12.47 -8.36
C LEU A 160 20.71 11.03 -8.45
N LEU A 161 20.20 10.25 -9.40
CA LEU A 161 20.72 8.91 -9.71
C LEU A 161 22.17 8.98 -10.23
N GLN A 162 22.48 9.96 -11.07
CA GLN A 162 23.84 10.17 -11.57
C GLN A 162 24.81 10.60 -10.47
N SER A 163 24.38 11.43 -9.51
CA SER A 163 25.23 11.86 -8.39
C SER A 163 25.46 10.75 -7.37
N LYS A 164 24.44 9.95 -7.06
CA LYS A 164 24.55 8.84 -6.10
C LYS A 164 25.15 7.55 -6.68
N CYS A 165 25.00 7.30 -7.98
CA CYS A 165 25.42 6.06 -8.62
C CYS A 165 26.28 6.32 -9.87
N SER A 166 27.55 5.93 -9.80
CA SER A 166 28.53 6.04 -10.91
C SER A 166 28.19 5.20 -12.16
N LYS A 167 27.21 4.30 -12.03
CA LYS A 167 26.72 3.42 -13.10
C LYS A 167 25.82 4.13 -14.12
N PHE A 168 25.28 5.30 -13.77
CA PHE A 168 24.46 6.12 -14.64
C PHE A 168 25.29 7.25 -15.25
N LYS A 169 25.29 7.36 -16.57
CA LYS A 169 25.94 8.46 -17.31
C LYS A 169 24.97 9.06 -18.30
N ILE A 170 24.69 10.35 -18.14
CA ILE A 170 23.94 11.12 -19.12
C ILE A 170 24.96 11.67 -20.13
N VAL A 171 24.75 11.35 -21.41
CA VAL A 171 25.55 11.86 -22.53
C VAL A 171 24.65 12.74 -23.38
N GLU A 172 25.12 13.96 -23.66
CA GLU A 172 24.42 14.93 -24.50
C GLU A 172 25.22 15.17 -25.78
N THR A 173 24.58 15.07 -26.94
CA THR A 173 25.22 15.33 -28.23
C THR A 173 24.27 16.07 -29.15
N ASN A 174 24.67 17.28 -29.56
CA ASN A 174 24.01 18.21 -30.49
C ASN A 174 22.56 18.63 -30.21
N SER A 175 21.79 17.85 -29.44
CA SER A 175 20.43 18.07 -28.91
C SER A 175 19.84 16.78 -28.29
N LEU A 176 20.47 15.63 -28.51
CA LEU A 176 20.00 14.34 -28.01
C LEU A 176 20.62 14.06 -26.65
N ARG A 177 19.75 13.87 -25.65
CA ARG A 177 20.12 13.45 -24.29
C ARG A 177 19.84 11.96 -24.13
N VAL A 178 20.88 11.21 -23.79
CA VAL A 178 20.86 9.76 -23.76
C VAL A 178 21.41 9.27 -22.42
N LEU A 179 20.70 8.33 -21.82
CA LEU A 179 21.12 7.65 -20.60
C LEU A 179 21.89 6.38 -20.98
N LYS A 180 23.17 6.34 -20.61
CA LYS A 180 24.02 5.16 -20.66
C LYS A 180 24.13 4.58 -19.25
N VAL A 181 23.84 3.28 -19.14
CA VAL A 181 23.81 2.60 -17.85
C VAL A 181 24.63 1.34 -17.92
N THR A 182 25.46 1.08 -16.91
CA THR A 182 26.37 -0.07 -16.87
C THR A 182 26.11 -0.95 -15.65
N ASN A 183 25.85 -2.24 -15.89
CA ASN A 183 25.76 -3.31 -14.88
C ASN A 183 24.97 -2.93 -13.61
N LEU A 184 23.65 -2.89 -13.74
CA LEU A 184 22.72 -2.60 -12.64
C LEU A 184 22.58 -3.80 -11.70
N ASN A 185 22.61 -3.54 -10.40
CA ASN A 185 22.22 -4.53 -9.39
C ASN A 185 21.14 -3.91 -8.50
N ARG A 186 19.90 -4.34 -8.72
CA ARG A 186 18.70 -3.76 -8.10
C ARG A 186 18.80 -3.68 -6.58
N ASP A 187 19.18 -4.77 -5.91
CA ASP A 187 19.15 -4.83 -4.45
C ASP A 187 20.27 -4.02 -3.79
N GLN A 188 21.43 -3.92 -4.44
CA GLN A 188 22.57 -3.16 -3.94
C GLN A 188 22.39 -1.65 -4.22
N ASP A 189 21.94 -1.31 -5.42
CA ASP A 189 21.79 0.07 -5.86
C ASP A 189 20.63 0.75 -5.12
N LEU A 190 19.49 0.07 -4.92
CA LEU A 190 18.37 0.63 -4.14
C LEU A 190 18.70 0.84 -2.66
N LYS A 191 19.63 0.07 -2.08
CA LYS A 191 20.10 0.30 -0.70
C LYS A 191 20.97 1.56 -0.62
N LEU A 192 21.86 1.76 -1.59
CA LEU A 192 22.68 2.97 -1.68
C LEU A 192 21.85 4.23 -1.92
N LEU A 193 20.76 4.11 -2.69
CA LEU A 193 19.91 5.25 -3.03
C LEU A 193 19.01 5.73 -1.88
N LYS A 194 18.67 4.83 -0.95
CA LYS A 194 17.90 5.11 0.27
C LYS A 194 18.74 5.67 1.42
N SER A 195 20.07 5.53 1.34
CA SER A 195 21.02 6.16 2.27
C SER A 195 21.30 7.61 1.89
#